data_AF-A0A7W0VAS2-F1
#
_entry.id   AF-A0A7W0VAS2-F1
#
_cell.length_a   1.000
_cell.length_b   1.000
_cell.length_c   1.000
_cell.angle_alpha   90.00
_cell.angle_beta   90.00
_cell.angle_gamma   90.00
#
_symmetry.space_group_name_H-M   'P 1'
#
loop_
_entity.id
_entity.type
_entity.pdbx_description
1 polymer ?
#
loop_
_entity_poly.entity_id
_entity_poly.type
_entity_poly.pdbx_seq_one_letter_code
_entity_poly.pdbx_strand_id
1 'polypeptide(L)'
;MHRASAAVRARTADRSPHRPYDGAVLRCLVAIALAGCGACGDEDDPPGDGAASCSSPAGEKSGEATYYAADGTGNCSFPASSDRMVAAINATDYATAAWCGACVAVTGPTGTVTVRVVDKCPGCDPGDLDLSSEAFARISPLSAGRVQITWREVACDVQGPLSYHFKDGSSAFWTAIQVRNHRYPIAKIEAGTAGTLQTIERVSYNYFIETSGLGAGPYTIRVTDTRGQVAEDTGIAIADDATRTGTAQHPICP
;
A
#
# COMPACT_ATOMS: atom_id res chain seq x y z
N MET A 1 62.19 -0.88 14.31
CA MET A 1 63.34 -1.09 13.39
C MET A 1 62.79 -1.14 11.96
N HIS A 2 63.31 -0.27 11.07
CA HIS A 2 63.21 -0.25 9.58
C HIS A 2 61.80 -0.19 8.94
N ARG A 3 61.29 0.92 8.35
CA ARG A 3 61.64 1.64 7.08
C ARG A 3 61.84 0.67 5.89
N ALA A 4 61.27 0.80 4.69
CA ALA A 4 60.94 1.95 3.82
C ALA A 4 59.78 1.56 2.84
N SER A 5 58.84 2.42 2.40
CA SER A 5 58.89 3.60 1.53
C SER A 5 59.21 3.32 0.06
N ALA A 6 58.22 3.51 -0.83
CA ALA A 6 58.39 3.93 -2.22
C ALA A 6 57.11 4.65 -2.69
N ALA A 7 57.30 5.79 -3.36
CA ALA A 7 56.30 6.80 -3.62
C ALA A 7 56.32 7.23 -5.09
N VAL A 8 55.23 7.91 -5.48
CA VAL A 8 55.15 8.99 -6.49
C VAL A 8 55.10 8.58 -7.96
N ARG A 9 53.98 8.96 -8.62
CA ARG A 9 54.01 9.97 -9.70
C ARG A 9 52.64 10.60 -9.95
N ALA A 10 52.57 11.90 -9.70
CA ALA A 10 51.52 12.81 -10.14
C ALA A 10 51.75 13.21 -11.61
N ARG A 11 50.66 13.43 -12.36
CA ARG A 11 50.62 14.20 -13.61
C ARG A 11 49.58 15.31 -13.40
N THR A 12 50.03 16.52 -13.08
CA THR A 12 50.12 17.68 -13.99
C THR A 12 48.81 18.07 -14.66
N ALA A 13 48.31 19.22 -14.20
CA ALA A 13 47.20 20.00 -14.74
C ALA A 13 47.43 20.44 -16.19
N ASP A 14 46.33 20.55 -16.94
CA ASP A 14 46.26 21.38 -18.13
C ASP A 14 45.22 22.49 -17.91
N ARG A 15 45.58 23.70 -18.34
CA ARG A 15 44.93 24.97 -18.07
C ARG A 15 44.65 25.63 -19.41
N SER A 16 43.42 26.16 -19.53
CA SER A 16 43.02 27.34 -20.33
C SER A 16 42.70 27.11 -21.82
N PRO A 17 41.94 28.00 -22.50
CA PRO A 17 41.51 29.34 -22.07
C PRO A 17 40.01 29.71 -22.28
N HIS A 18 39.57 30.69 -21.49
CA HIS A 18 38.45 31.59 -21.79
C HIS A 18 38.77 32.49 -23.00
N ARG A 19 37.76 32.82 -23.82
CA ARG A 19 37.59 34.11 -24.54
C ARG A 19 36.20 34.21 -25.22
N PRO A 20 35.76 35.40 -25.70
CA PRO A 20 34.57 36.09 -25.19
C PRO A 20 33.48 36.40 -26.26
N TYR A 21 32.43 37.10 -25.81
CA TYR A 21 31.38 37.86 -26.51
C TYR A 21 31.57 38.23 -28.00
N ASP A 22 30.50 38.06 -28.77
CA ASP A 22 29.96 38.95 -29.83
C ASP A 22 28.55 38.42 -30.17
N GLY A 23 27.44 39.17 -30.24
CA GLY A 23 27.27 40.51 -30.77
C GLY A 23 26.72 40.46 -32.19
N ALA A 24 25.47 40.02 -32.40
CA ALA A 24 24.83 40.09 -33.72
C ALA A 24 23.35 40.47 -33.62
N VAL A 25 23.13 41.77 -33.84
CA VAL A 25 21.87 42.45 -34.13
C VAL A 25 21.28 41.86 -35.42
N LEU A 26 20.05 41.35 -35.38
CA LEU A 26 19.29 41.06 -36.60
C LEU A 26 17.91 41.73 -36.57
N ARG A 27 17.94 42.97 -37.07
CA ARG A 27 16.94 43.69 -37.87
C ARG A 27 15.48 43.21 -37.77
N CYS A 28 14.68 43.99 -37.06
CA CYS A 28 13.25 44.15 -37.33
C CYS A 28 13.05 44.64 -38.77
N LEU A 29 12.35 43.84 -39.60
CA LEU A 29 11.62 44.35 -40.74
C LEU A 29 10.13 44.22 -40.45
N VAL A 30 9.51 45.39 -40.34
CA VAL A 30 8.08 45.62 -40.22
C VAL A 30 7.41 45.27 -41.55
N ALA A 31 6.41 44.41 -41.51
CA ALA A 31 5.37 44.35 -42.54
C ALA A 31 4.00 44.28 -41.84
N ILE A 32 3.36 45.45 -41.79
CA ILE A 32 1.97 45.63 -41.37
C ILE A 32 1.09 45.31 -42.58
N ALA A 33 0.16 44.36 -42.42
CA ALA A 33 -1.06 44.30 -43.22
C ALA A 33 -2.22 43.90 -42.30
N LEU A 34 -3.14 44.84 -42.13
CA LEU A 34 -4.38 44.71 -41.36
C LEU A 34 -5.39 43.81 -42.09
N ALA A 35 -6.10 42.97 -41.34
CA ALA A 35 -7.58 42.88 -41.30
C ALA A 35 -8.04 41.46 -40.89
N GLY A 36 -8.67 41.35 -39.72
CA GLY A 36 -9.33 40.13 -39.26
C GLY A 36 -9.55 40.11 -37.76
N CYS A 37 -10.50 40.90 -37.27
CA CYS A 37 -11.02 40.75 -35.91
C CYS A 37 -11.73 39.39 -35.80
N GLY A 38 -11.25 38.56 -34.88
CA GLY A 38 -11.83 37.27 -34.52
C GLY A 38 -11.23 36.80 -33.21
N ALA A 39 -11.43 37.56 -32.14
CA ALA A 39 -11.16 37.14 -30.77
C ALA A 39 -12.49 36.93 -30.06
N CYS A 40 -12.79 35.69 -29.68
CA CYS A 40 -13.52 35.30 -28.46
C CYS A 40 -13.79 33.79 -28.50
N GLY A 41 -13.34 33.08 -27.46
CA GLY A 41 -13.63 31.67 -27.24
C GLY A 41 -12.47 30.94 -26.57
N ASP A 42 -12.07 31.41 -25.40
CA ASP A 42 -11.45 30.54 -24.40
C ASP A 42 -12.49 29.45 -24.10
N GLU A 43 -12.21 28.20 -24.49
CA GLU A 43 -13.01 27.07 -24.01
C GLU A 43 -12.65 26.90 -22.55
N ASP A 44 -13.61 27.26 -21.70
CA ASP A 44 -13.69 26.96 -20.29
C ASP A 44 -13.32 25.49 -20.05
N ASP A 45 -12.06 25.23 -19.67
CA ASP A 45 -11.72 24.01 -18.95
C ASP A 45 -12.50 24.08 -17.62
N PRO A 46 -13.48 23.19 -17.38
CA PRO A 46 -14.15 23.18 -16.10
C PRO A 46 -13.10 22.92 -15.01
N PRO A 47 -13.21 23.52 -13.82
CA PRO A 47 -12.34 23.18 -12.72
C PRO A 47 -12.55 21.70 -12.45
N GLY A 48 -11.58 20.87 -12.87
CA GLY A 48 -11.58 19.45 -12.60
C GLY A 48 -11.54 19.31 -11.08
N ASP A 49 -12.68 18.91 -10.52
CA ASP A 49 -12.80 18.48 -9.14
C ASP A 49 -11.64 17.50 -8.88
N GLY A 50 -10.75 17.86 -7.95
CA GLY A 50 -9.57 17.10 -7.59
C GLY A 50 -9.92 15.78 -6.90
N ALA A 51 -10.66 14.92 -7.57
CA ALA A 51 -10.87 13.54 -7.19
C ALA A 51 -9.48 12.90 -7.10
N ALA A 52 -9.16 12.37 -5.91
CA ALA A 52 -7.89 11.70 -5.66
C ALA A 52 -7.67 10.61 -6.73
N SER A 53 -6.78 10.86 -7.68
CA SER A 53 -6.41 9.88 -8.70
C SER A 53 -5.66 8.76 -8.01
N CYS A 54 -6.27 7.59 -7.91
CA CYS A 54 -5.62 6.42 -7.33
C CYS A 54 -5.18 5.46 -8.44
N SER A 55 -4.20 4.61 -8.13
CA SER A 55 -3.73 3.60 -9.09
C SER A 55 -4.80 2.53 -9.31
N SER A 56 -4.84 1.96 -10.52
CA SER A 56 -5.76 0.86 -10.87
C SER A 56 -5.54 -0.38 -10.00
N PRO A 57 -6.56 -1.24 -9.82
CA PRO A 57 -6.40 -2.48 -9.06
C PRO A 57 -5.38 -3.39 -9.73
N ALA A 58 -4.84 -4.34 -8.98
CA ALA A 58 -4.28 -5.54 -9.59
C ALA A 58 -5.36 -6.17 -10.49
N GLY A 59 -4.96 -6.65 -11.67
CA GLY A 59 -5.87 -7.31 -12.61
C GLY A 59 -6.60 -8.50 -12.00
N GLU A 60 -7.69 -8.91 -12.64
CA GLU A 60 -8.43 -10.10 -12.23
C GLU A 60 -7.52 -11.35 -12.28
N LYS A 61 -7.66 -12.20 -11.27
CA LYS A 61 -6.96 -13.48 -11.13
C LYS A 61 -7.95 -14.62 -11.30
N SER A 62 -7.45 -15.78 -11.71
CA SER A 62 -8.22 -17.02 -11.82
C SER A 62 -7.51 -18.12 -11.05
N GLY A 63 -8.28 -19.06 -10.53
CA GLY A 63 -7.81 -20.22 -9.79
C GLY A 63 -8.98 -21.07 -9.32
N GLU A 64 -8.74 -21.91 -8.32
CA GLU A 64 -9.77 -22.71 -7.68
C GLU A 64 -10.07 -22.23 -6.26
N ALA A 65 -11.31 -22.43 -5.83
CA ALA A 65 -11.71 -22.29 -4.45
C ALA A 65 -11.93 -23.65 -3.81
N THR A 66 -11.44 -23.83 -2.59
CA THR A 66 -11.94 -24.82 -1.61
C THR A 66 -12.55 -24.09 -0.40
N TYR A 67 -12.88 -24.84 0.65
CA TYR A 67 -13.29 -24.23 1.90
C TYR A 67 -12.74 -24.92 3.15
N TYR A 68 -12.67 -24.16 4.24
CA TYR A 68 -12.29 -24.61 5.58
C TYR A 68 -13.21 -24.04 6.66
N ALA A 69 -13.05 -24.55 7.88
CA ALA A 69 -13.69 -23.98 9.06
C ALA A 69 -12.87 -22.76 9.54
N ALA A 70 -13.33 -21.56 9.19
CA ALA A 70 -12.65 -20.32 9.49
C ALA A 70 -13.37 -19.55 10.60
N ASP A 71 -12.61 -18.93 11.51
CA ASP A 71 -13.17 -18.06 12.55
C ASP A 71 -12.71 -16.59 12.44
N GLY A 72 -12.06 -16.23 11.34
CA GLY A 72 -11.48 -14.91 11.10
C GLY A 72 -10.05 -14.74 11.64
N THR A 73 -9.55 -15.68 12.43
CA THR A 73 -8.12 -15.78 12.74
C THR A 73 -7.35 -16.40 11.58
N GLY A 74 -6.02 -16.36 11.68
CA GLY A 74 -5.12 -16.95 10.70
C GLY A 74 -3.73 -16.34 10.78
N ASN A 75 -2.90 -16.63 9.79
CA ASN A 75 -1.55 -16.12 9.69
C ASN A 75 -1.48 -14.58 9.60
N CYS A 76 -2.58 -13.88 9.30
CA CYS A 76 -2.64 -12.41 9.38
C CYS A 76 -2.81 -11.85 10.81
N SER A 77 -2.84 -12.69 11.84
CA SER A 77 -2.90 -12.27 13.25
C SER A 77 -4.08 -11.35 13.60
N PHE A 78 -5.22 -11.50 12.91
CA PHE A 78 -6.47 -10.86 13.32
C PHE A 78 -7.14 -11.66 14.44
N PRO A 79 -7.90 -11.00 15.34
CA PRO A 79 -8.72 -11.71 16.31
C PRO A 79 -9.87 -12.45 15.62
N ALA A 80 -10.45 -13.43 16.31
CA ALA A 80 -11.68 -14.08 15.87
C ALA A 80 -12.80 -13.04 15.68
N SER A 81 -13.65 -13.26 14.68
CA SER A 81 -14.70 -12.32 14.26
C SER A 81 -15.98 -13.05 13.95
N SER A 82 -17.14 -12.53 14.36
CA SER A 82 -18.44 -13.09 13.96
C SER A 82 -18.71 -12.96 12.47
N ASP A 83 -18.07 -12.00 11.78
CA ASP A 83 -18.05 -11.96 10.33
C ASP A 83 -17.16 -13.08 9.78
N ARG A 84 -17.81 -14.06 9.15
CA ARG A 84 -17.17 -15.23 8.55
C ARG A 84 -16.95 -15.08 7.04
N MET A 85 -17.15 -13.91 6.42
CA MET A 85 -16.82 -13.72 5.00
C MET A 85 -15.31 -13.52 4.83
N VAL A 86 -14.55 -14.60 4.96
CA VAL A 86 -13.09 -14.59 4.99
C VAL A 86 -12.47 -15.66 4.10
N ALA A 87 -11.19 -15.51 3.79
CA ALA A 87 -10.41 -16.47 3.00
C ALA A 87 -8.95 -16.57 3.45
N ALA A 88 -8.36 -17.74 3.21
CA ALA A 88 -6.92 -17.94 3.14
C ALA A 88 -6.45 -17.82 1.68
N ILE A 89 -5.38 -17.08 1.43
CA ILE A 89 -4.81 -16.91 0.09
C ILE A 89 -3.58 -17.80 -0.10
N ASN A 90 -3.34 -18.29 -1.31
CA ASN A 90 -2.17 -19.12 -1.62
C ASN A 90 -0.83 -18.47 -1.23
N ALA A 91 0.20 -19.29 -1.02
CA ALA A 91 1.47 -18.85 -0.49
C ALA A 91 2.21 -17.81 -1.35
N THR A 92 2.07 -17.89 -2.68
CA THR A 92 2.73 -16.97 -3.63
C THR A 92 2.09 -15.60 -3.56
N ASP A 93 0.76 -15.54 -3.68
CA ASP A 93 0.01 -14.30 -3.62
C ASP A 93 -0.01 -13.72 -2.20
N TYR A 94 0.14 -14.52 -1.14
CA TYR A 94 0.25 -14.02 0.23
C TYR A 94 1.33 -12.94 0.41
N ALA A 95 2.42 -13.04 -0.37
CA ALA A 95 3.46 -12.01 -0.52
C ALA A 95 3.89 -11.36 0.81
N THR A 96 4.32 -12.18 1.77
CA THR A 96 4.73 -11.73 3.12
C THR A 96 3.67 -10.85 3.79
N ALA A 97 2.43 -11.35 3.84
CA ALA A 97 1.28 -10.67 4.43
C ALA A 97 0.84 -9.38 3.71
N ALA A 98 1.28 -9.12 2.48
CA ALA A 98 0.87 -7.93 1.72
C ALA A 98 -0.64 -7.90 1.45
N TRP A 99 -1.29 -9.07 1.34
CA TRP A 99 -2.74 -9.19 1.14
C TRP A 99 -3.55 -9.27 2.44
N CYS A 100 -2.90 -9.29 3.61
CA CYS A 100 -3.63 -9.38 4.86
C CYS A 100 -4.56 -8.18 5.05
N GLY A 101 -5.84 -8.47 5.33
CA GLY A 101 -6.89 -7.46 5.49
C GLY A 101 -7.46 -6.94 4.17
N ALA A 102 -6.92 -7.31 3.02
CA ALA A 102 -7.49 -6.96 1.72
C ALA A 102 -8.86 -7.62 1.53
N CYS A 103 -9.76 -6.94 0.81
CA CYS A 103 -11.03 -7.51 0.39
C CYS A 103 -10.96 -7.89 -1.10
N VAL A 104 -11.48 -9.06 -1.42
CA VAL A 104 -11.55 -9.57 -2.79
C VAL A 104 -12.98 -9.99 -3.11
N ALA A 105 -13.45 -9.61 -4.31
CA ALA A 105 -14.70 -10.13 -4.86
C ALA A 105 -14.38 -11.42 -5.60
N VAL A 106 -14.95 -12.53 -5.13
CA VAL A 106 -14.75 -13.89 -5.66
C VAL A 106 -16.00 -14.31 -6.40
N THR A 107 -15.87 -14.62 -7.68
CA THR A 107 -16.95 -15.11 -8.53
C THR A 107 -16.74 -16.59 -8.80
N GLY A 108 -17.71 -17.41 -8.39
CA GLY A 108 -17.77 -18.83 -8.71
C GLY A 108 -19.01 -19.19 -9.53
N PRO A 109 -19.32 -20.50 -9.64
CA PRO A 109 -20.36 -20.98 -10.56
C PRO A 109 -21.77 -20.42 -10.31
N THR A 110 -22.14 -20.13 -9.06
CA THR A 110 -23.51 -19.74 -8.71
C THR A 110 -23.63 -18.32 -8.17
N GLY A 111 -22.55 -17.57 -8.06
CA GLY A 111 -22.60 -16.21 -7.51
C GLY A 111 -21.24 -15.58 -7.26
N THR A 112 -21.30 -14.37 -6.71
CA THR A 112 -20.14 -13.59 -6.31
C THR A 112 -20.26 -13.23 -4.82
N VAL A 113 -19.15 -13.29 -4.10
CA VAL A 113 -19.06 -12.91 -2.68
C VAL A 113 -17.81 -12.05 -2.45
N THR A 114 -17.90 -11.06 -1.58
CA THR A 114 -16.72 -10.32 -1.10
C THR A 114 -16.22 -10.97 0.18
N VAL A 115 -14.93 -11.29 0.24
CA VAL A 115 -14.27 -11.88 1.42
C VAL A 115 -13.04 -11.07 1.81
N ARG A 116 -12.72 -11.08 3.11
CA ARG A 116 -11.47 -10.51 3.64
C ARG A 116 -10.40 -11.59 3.76
N VAL A 117 -9.19 -11.30 3.30
CA VAL A 117 -8.03 -12.18 3.45
C VAL A 117 -7.53 -12.13 4.89
N VAL A 118 -7.59 -13.25 5.59
CA VAL A 118 -7.19 -13.37 7.02
C VAL A 118 -6.12 -14.43 7.26
N ASP A 119 -5.83 -15.27 6.28
CA ASP A 119 -4.93 -16.40 6.46
C ASP A 119 -4.11 -16.69 5.18
N LYS A 120 -3.13 -17.57 5.33
CA LYS A 120 -2.31 -18.13 4.27
C LYS A 120 -2.68 -19.60 4.08
N CYS A 121 -2.93 -20.03 2.85
CA CYS A 121 -3.04 -21.43 2.47
C CYS A 121 -1.70 -21.91 1.90
N PRO A 122 -0.87 -22.68 2.65
CA PRO A 122 0.45 -23.06 2.17
C PRO A 122 0.45 -24.06 1.01
N GLY A 123 -0.62 -24.88 0.91
CA GLY A 123 -0.76 -25.93 -0.11
C GLY A 123 -1.61 -25.54 -1.31
N CYS A 124 -2.10 -24.30 -1.38
CA CYS A 124 -2.90 -23.81 -2.50
C CYS A 124 -1.99 -23.33 -3.64
N ASP A 125 -2.42 -23.55 -4.88
CA ASP A 125 -1.68 -23.10 -6.07
C ASP A 125 -1.83 -21.58 -6.28
N PRO A 126 -0.94 -20.94 -7.05
CA PRO A 126 -1.09 -19.52 -7.40
C PRO A 126 -2.46 -19.23 -8.02
N GLY A 127 -3.17 -18.23 -7.51
CA GLY A 127 -4.55 -17.90 -7.89
C GLY A 127 -5.63 -18.58 -7.03
N ASP A 128 -5.31 -19.63 -6.28
CA ASP A 128 -6.30 -20.34 -5.44
C ASP A 128 -6.61 -19.58 -4.15
N LEU A 129 -7.84 -19.78 -3.67
CA LEU A 129 -8.35 -19.30 -2.38
C LEU A 129 -8.98 -20.44 -1.58
N ASP A 130 -8.70 -20.52 -0.27
CA ASP A 130 -9.44 -21.40 0.63
C ASP A 130 -10.43 -20.56 1.44
N LEU A 131 -11.71 -20.64 1.08
CA LEU A 131 -12.74 -19.76 1.63
C LEU A 131 -13.25 -20.28 2.98
N SER A 132 -13.86 -19.43 3.79
CA SER A 132 -14.74 -19.96 4.85
C SER A 132 -15.88 -20.78 4.24
N SER A 133 -16.42 -21.72 5.00
CA SER A 133 -17.59 -22.52 4.57
C SER A 133 -18.79 -21.62 4.24
N GLU A 134 -18.99 -20.54 4.99
CA GLU A 134 -20.05 -19.57 4.77
C GLU A 134 -19.87 -18.76 3.48
N ALA A 135 -18.63 -18.38 3.15
CA ALA A 135 -18.31 -17.66 1.91
C ALA A 135 -18.40 -18.59 0.70
N PHE A 136 -17.87 -19.81 0.79
CA PHE A 136 -17.96 -20.80 -0.29
C PHE A 136 -19.41 -21.11 -0.67
N ALA A 137 -20.28 -21.25 0.34
CA ALA A 137 -21.71 -21.48 0.14
C ALA A 137 -22.42 -20.36 -0.63
N ARG A 138 -21.81 -19.17 -0.80
CA ARG A 138 -22.33 -18.09 -1.64
C ARG A 138 -22.01 -18.26 -3.13
N ILE A 139 -21.00 -19.04 -3.46
CA ILE A 139 -20.50 -19.20 -4.84
C ILE A 139 -20.70 -20.61 -5.41
N SER A 140 -20.94 -21.61 -4.55
CA SER A 140 -21.25 -22.99 -4.94
C SER A 140 -21.84 -23.79 -3.76
N PRO A 141 -22.64 -24.85 -4.00
CA PRO A 141 -22.98 -25.83 -2.96
C PRO A 141 -21.71 -26.45 -2.35
N LEU A 142 -21.68 -26.62 -1.03
CA LEU A 142 -20.53 -27.22 -0.31
C LEU A 142 -20.18 -28.63 -0.83
N SER A 143 -21.17 -29.39 -1.32
CA SER A 143 -20.95 -30.72 -1.89
C SER A 143 -20.05 -30.73 -3.13
N ALA A 144 -19.83 -29.58 -3.77
CA ALA A 144 -18.88 -29.48 -4.87
C ALA A 144 -17.42 -29.64 -4.38
N GLY A 145 -17.11 -29.25 -3.14
CA GLY A 145 -15.78 -29.36 -2.52
C GLY A 145 -14.73 -28.39 -3.07
N ARG A 146 -14.69 -28.23 -4.40
CA ARG A 146 -13.74 -27.41 -5.15
C ARG A 146 -14.41 -26.88 -6.40
N VAL A 147 -14.20 -25.59 -6.71
CA VAL A 147 -14.77 -24.96 -7.92
C VAL A 147 -13.80 -23.97 -8.54
N GLN A 148 -13.92 -23.78 -9.86
CA GLN A 148 -13.21 -22.71 -10.56
C GLN A 148 -13.77 -21.34 -10.17
N ILE A 149 -12.87 -20.38 -9.97
CA ILE A 149 -13.20 -19.00 -9.60
C ILE A 149 -12.40 -17.98 -10.39
N THR A 150 -12.96 -16.77 -10.51
CA THR A 150 -12.18 -15.56 -10.72
C THR A 150 -12.31 -14.64 -9.53
N TRP A 151 -11.30 -13.81 -9.29
CA TRP A 151 -11.35 -12.84 -8.22
C TRP A 151 -10.51 -11.61 -8.48
N ARG A 152 -10.91 -10.50 -7.87
CA ARG A 152 -10.19 -9.22 -7.95
C ARG A 152 -10.26 -8.47 -6.63
N GLU A 153 -9.26 -7.63 -6.37
CA GLU A 153 -9.28 -6.70 -5.24
C GLU A 153 -10.45 -5.72 -5.37
N VAL A 154 -11.14 -5.49 -4.25
CA VAL A 154 -12.18 -4.47 -4.11
C VAL A 154 -11.96 -3.68 -2.83
N ALA A 155 -12.55 -2.49 -2.73
CA ALA A 155 -12.54 -1.75 -1.47
C ALA A 155 -13.26 -2.56 -0.38
N CYS A 156 -12.67 -2.67 0.80
CA CYS A 156 -13.37 -3.17 1.98
C CYS A 156 -14.46 -2.17 2.40
N ASP A 157 -15.67 -2.66 2.70
CA ASP A 157 -16.75 -1.88 3.31
C ASP A 157 -16.49 -1.70 4.81
N VAL A 158 -15.55 -0.81 5.12
CA VAL A 158 -15.18 -0.46 6.49
C VAL A 158 -15.70 0.92 6.87
N GLN A 159 -16.10 1.04 8.13
CA GLN A 159 -16.56 2.30 8.72
C GLN A 159 -15.50 2.87 9.65
N GLY A 160 -15.34 4.19 9.63
CA GLY A 160 -14.39 4.90 10.50
C GLY A 160 -12.93 4.89 10.02
N PRO A 161 -12.02 5.43 10.85
CA PRO A 161 -10.63 5.63 10.50
C PRO A 161 -9.82 4.33 10.57
N LEU A 162 -8.58 4.41 10.10
CA LEU A 162 -7.56 3.39 10.36
C LEU A 162 -7.39 3.17 11.86
N SER A 163 -6.95 1.96 12.21
CA SER A 163 -6.59 1.63 13.59
C SER A 163 -5.26 0.90 13.65
N TYR A 164 -4.55 1.11 14.75
CA TYR A 164 -3.20 0.63 14.97
C TYR A 164 -3.21 -0.27 16.19
N HIS A 165 -3.06 -1.56 15.97
CA HIS A 165 -2.93 -2.52 17.05
C HIS A 165 -1.45 -2.75 17.34
N PHE A 166 -1.04 -2.40 18.55
CA PHE A 166 0.29 -2.68 19.05
C PHE A 166 0.32 -4.09 19.59
N LYS A 167 1.28 -4.90 19.11
CA LYS A 167 1.42 -6.28 19.57
C LYS A 167 1.81 -6.33 21.04
N ASP A 168 1.39 -7.37 21.75
CA ASP A 168 2.01 -7.81 23.01
C ASP A 168 3.55 -7.75 22.93
N GLY A 169 4.14 -7.07 23.92
CA GLY A 169 5.56 -6.76 24.04
C GLY A 169 5.98 -5.40 23.45
N SER A 170 5.06 -4.65 22.83
CA SER A 170 5.38 -3.35 22.24
C SER A 170 5.77 -2.32 23.32
N SER A 171 6.94 -1.72 23.14
CA SER A 171 7.56 -0.75 24.03
C SER A 171 8.37 0.29 23.25
N ALA A 172 8.92 1.27 23.96
CA ALA A 172 9.81 2.26 23.36
C ALA A 172 11.09 1.67 22.76
N PHE A 173 11.44 0.43 23.11
CA PHE A 173 12.68 -0.27 22.73
C PHE A 173 12.45 -1.38 21.71
N TRP A 174 11.19 -1.74 21.45
CA TRP A 174 10.78 -2.70 20.43
C TRP A 174 9.32 -2.44 20.09
N THR A 175 8.98 -2.14 18.85
CA THR A 175 7.61 -1.72 18.51
C THR A 175 7.09 -2.52 17.33
N ALA A 176 5.93 -3.17 17.49
CA ALA A 176 5.26 -3.90 16.42
C ALA A 176 3.83 -3.39 16.23
N ILE A 177 3.52 -2.91 15.02
CA ILE A 177 2.25 -2.27 14.68
C ILE A 177 1.54 -3.09 13.60
N GLN A 178 0.29 -3.45 13.84
CA GLN A 178 -0.62 -3.95 12.82
C GLN A 178 -1.62 -2.86 12.45
N VAL A 179 -1.69 -2.54 11.15
CA VAL A 179 -2.71 -1.64 10.62
C VAL A 179 -4.00 -2.44 10.41
N ARG A 180 -5.12 -1.89 10.86
CA ARG A 180 -6.46 -2.48 10.79
C ARG A 180 -7.45 -1.47 10.24
N ASN A 181 -8.62 -1.97 9.83
CA ASN A 181 -9.72 -1.15 9.30
C ASN A 181 -9.33 -0.32 8.06
N HIS A 182 -8.49 -0.86 7.18
CA HIS A 182 -8.07 -0.21 5.93
C HIS A 182 -8.94 -0.67 4.75
N ARG A 183 -9.18 0.21 3.78
CA ARG A 183 -10.03 -0.09 2.60
C ARG A 183 -9.31 -0.91 1.53
N TYR A 184 -8.02 -0.68 1.36
CA TYR A 184 -7.16 -1.33 0.37
C TYR A 184 -5.95 -1.98 1.05
N PRO A 185 -5.27 -2.95 0.43
CA PRO A 185 -4.07 -3.53 1.01
C PRO A 185 -3.01 -2.45 1.30
N ILE A 186 -2.28 -2.61 2.41
CA ILE A 186 -1.26 -1.64 2.81
C ILE A 186 0.04 -1.95 2.06
N ALA A 187 0.59 -0.97 1.35
CA ALA A 187 1.89 -1.12 0.69
C ALA A 187 3.05 -0.95 1.68
N LYS A 188 2.99 0.10 2.52
CA LYS A 188 4.01 0.38 3.55
C LYS A 188 3.45 1.24 4.68
N ILE A 189 4.17 1.24 5.80
CA ILE A 189 4.02 2.27 6.83
C ILE A 189 5.35 2.98 7.07
N GLU A 190 5.24 4.25 7.40
CA GLU A 190 6.33 5.04 7.96
C GLU A 190 5.88 5.52 9.34
N ALA A 191 6.71 5.35 10.37
CA ALA A 191 6.36 5.70 11.74
C ALA A 191 7.55 6.31 12.49
N GLY A 192 7.26 7.16 13.47
CA GLY A 192 8.27 7.79 14.32
C GLY A 192 7.70 8.95 15.13
N THR A 193 8.56 9.69 15.82
CA THR A 193 8.20 10.93 16.51
C THR A 193 8.29 12.12 15.55
N ALA A 194 7.58 13.22 15.86
CA ALA A 194 7.43 14.37 14.95
C ALA A 194 8.78 14.86 14.40
N GLY A 195 8.98 14.72 13.09
CA GLY A 195 10.18 15.15 12.36
C GLY A 195 11.06 14.01 11.83
N THR A 196 10.93 12.78 12.32
CA THR A 196 11.76 11.64 11.91
C THR A 196 10.89 10.40 11.69
N LEU A 197 10.28 10.30 10.50
CA LEU A 197 9.60 9.08 10.08
C LEU A 197 10.60 8.13 9.41
N GLN A 198 10.50 6.86 9.75
CA GLN A 198 11.24 5.79 9.07
C GLN A 198 10.28 4.74 8.55
N THR A 199 10.64 4.11 7.43
CA THR A 199 9.87 2.99 6.88
C THR A 199 10.05 1.80 7.81
N ILE A 200 8.95 1.15 8.18
CA ILE A 200 8.95 -0.02 9.05
C ILE A 200 8.72 -1.26 8.18
N GLU A 201 9.53 -2.30 8.40
CA GLU A 201 9.48 -3.52 7.61
C GLU A 201 8.27 -4.40 7.99
N ARG A 202 7.57 -4.90 6.98
CA ARG A 202 6.47 -5.86 7.15
C ARG A 202 7.02 -7.26 7.38
N VAL A 203 6.47 -7.97 8.35
CA VAL A 203 6.75 -9.40 8.58
C VAL A 203 5.58 -10.30 8.17
N SER A 204 5.86 -11.59 8.05
CA SER A 204 4.97 -12.62 7.49
C SER A 204 3.68 -12.87 8.27
N TYR A 205 3.48 -12.23 9.42
CA TYR A 205 2.28 -12.38 10.25
C TYR A 205 1.50 -11.06 10.40
N ASN A 206 1.62 -10.17 9.41
CA ASN A 206 0.90 -8.90 9.28
C ASN A 206 1.17 -7.88 10.40
N TYR A 207 2.43 -7.78 10.81
CA TYR A 207 2.91 -6.66 11.61
C TYR A 207 4.02 -5.94 10.86
N PHE A 208 4.22 -4.69 11.24
CA PHE A 208 5.38 -3.89 10.88
C PHE A 208 6.22 -3.71 12.14
N ILE A 209 7.49 -4.10 12.10
CA ILE A 209 8.34 -4.20 13.30
C ILE A 209 9.57 -3.30 13.19
N GLU A 210 9.74 -2.46 14.22
CA GLU A 210 10.98 -1.76 14.51
C GLU A 210 11.65 -2.40 15.72
N THR A 211 12.78 -3.09 15.48
CA THR A 211 13.46 -3.87 16.51
C THR A 211 14.21 -3.01 17.51
N SER A 212 14.54 -1.76 17.17
CA SER A 212 15.15 -0.78 18.08
C SER A 212 14.11 0.06 18.84
N GLY A 213 12.83 -0.16 18.54
CA GLY A 213 11.71 0.64 19.02
C GLY A 213 11.59 2.03 18.37
N LEU A 214 10.41 2.64 18.52
CA LEU A 214 10.11 3.98 18.01
C LEU A 214 10.23 5.09 19.06
N GLY A 215 10.75 4.78 20.26
CA GLY A 215 10.80 5.69 21.40
C GLY A 215 9.47 5.76 22.17
N ALA A 216 9.33 6.72 23.10
CA ALA A 216 8.15 6.78 23.98
C ALA A 216 6.86 7.27 23.28
N GLY A 217 6.97 7.79 22.06
CA GLY A 217 5.88 8.45 21.36
C GLY A 217 5.49 9.80 22.00
N PRO A 218 4.30 10.34 21.66
CA PRO A 218 3.36 9.78 20.70
C PRO A 218 3.93 9.75 19.27
N TYR A 219 3.41 8.85 18.45
CA TYR A 219 3.89 8.65 17.09
C TYR A 219 3.07 9.44 16.06
N THR A 220 3.74 9.78 14.97
CA THR A 220 3.13 10.01 13.67
C THR A 220 3.25 8.72 12.87
N ILE A 221 2.13 8.25 12.31
CA ILE A 221 2.08 7.03 11.49
C ILE A 221 1.48 7.42 10.14
N ARG A 222 2.28 7.24 9.09
CA ARG A 222 1.88 7.43 7.70
C ARG A 222 1.71 6.07 7.04
N VAL A 223 0.51 5.82 6.52
CA VAL A 223 0.14 4.57 5.88
C VAL A 223 -0.07 4.81 4.39
N THR A 224 0.66 4.08 3.55
CA THR A 224 0.47 4.10 2.09
C THR A 224 -0.20 2.81 1.67
N ASP A 225 -1.31 2.89 0.94
CA ASP A 225 -1.98 1.72 0.37
C ASP A 225 -1.39 1.32 -1.01
N THR A 226 -1.82 0.18 -1.54
CA THR A 226 -1.41 -0.30 -2.87
C THR A 226 -1.95 0.56 -4.02
N ARG A 227 -2.85 1.50 -3.74
CA ARG A 227 -3.38 2.46 -4.72
C ARG A 227 -2.55 3.75 -4.76
N GLY A 228 -1.54 3.87 -3.90
CA GLY A 228 -0.68 5.04 -3.79
C GLY A 228 -1.26 6.15 -2.93
N GLN A 229 -2.40 5.92 -2.28
CA GLN A 229 -3.00 6.89 -1.38
C GLN A 229 -2.26 6.88 -0.05
N VAL A 230 -2.16 8.05 0.57
CA VAL A 230 -1.44 8.25 1.83
C VAL A 230 -2.39 8.81 2.87
N ALA A 231 -2.47 8.14 4.03
CA ALA A 231 -3.17 8.60 5.22
C ALA A 231 -2.14 8.81 6.33
N GLU A 232 -2.23 9.91 7.07
CA GLU A 232 -1.32 10.23 8.16
C GLU A 232 -2.12 10.52 9.43
N ASP A 233 -1.74 9.85 10.52
CA ASP A 233 -2.28 10.09 11.85
C ASP A 233 -1.17 10.48 12.81
N THR A 234 -1.46 11.44 13.68
CA THR A 234 -0.52 11.96 14.68
C THR A 234 -1.07 11.73 16.10
N GLY A 235 -0.21 11.83 17.11
CA GLY A 235 -0.65 11.68 18.50
C GLY A 235 -0.93 10.23 18.91
N ILE A 236 -0.50 9.24 18.13
CA ILE A 236 -0.76 7.82 18.42
C ILE A 236 0.14 7.38 19.56
N ALA A 237 -0.43 7.24 20.76
CA ALA A 237 0.30 6.75 21.93
C ALA A 237 0.62 5.26 21.78
N ILE A 238 1.86 4.88 22.11
CA ILE A 238 2.23 3.47 22.22
C ILE A 238 1.33 2.73 23.21
N ALA A 239 1.10 1.45 22.97
CA ALA A 239 0.41 0.57 23.89
C ALA A 239 1.05 -0.83 23.89
N ASP A 240 0.75 -1.59 24.93
CA ASP A 240 1.03 -3.03 24.98
C ASP A 240 -0.27 -3.80 24.78
N ASP A 241 -0.28 -4.73 23.83
CA ASP A 241 -1.44 -5.50 23.39
C ASP A 241 -2.75 -4.70 23.27
N ALA A 242 -2.69 -3.52 22.64
CA ALA A 242 -3.87 -2.65 22.55
C ALA A 242 -3.97 -1.91 21.23
N THR A 243 -5.21 -1.57 20.88
CA THR A 243 -5.55 -0.82 19.68
C THR A 243 -5.67 0.68 19.98
N ARG A 244 -5.17 1.49 19.06
CA ARG A 244 -5.39 2.94 18.99
C ARG A 244 -6.12 3.26 17.70
N THR A 245 -7.20 4.02 17.82
CA THR A 245 -7.96 4.51 16.66
C THR A 245 -7.29 5.79 16.15
N GLY A 246 -7.05 5.85 14.85
CA GLY A 246 -6.58 7.05 14.18
C GLY A 246 -7.70 8.05 13.94
N THR A 247 -7.48 8.94 12.99
CA THR A 247 -8.41 9.98 12.54
C THR A 247 -8.60 9.97 11.02
N ALA A 248 -7.65 9.40 10.28
CA ALA A 248 -7.67 9.34 8.82
C ALA A 248 -8.15 7.99 8.28
N GLN A 249 -8.64 8.01 7.04
CA GLN A 249 -8.92 6.84 6.22
C GLN A 249 -8.55 7.15 4.77
N HIS A 250 -8.02 6.16 4.05
CA HIS A 250 -7.79 6.26 2.60
C HIS A 250 -9.12 6.48 1.87
N PRO A 251 -9.24 7.45 0.94
CA PRO A 251 -10.49 7.66 0.21
C PRO A 251 -10.85 6.44 -0.67
N ILE A 252 -12.13 6.20 -0.92
CA ILE A 252 -12.52 5.18 -1.90
C ILE A 252 -12.05 5.66 -3.28
N CYS A 253 -11.37 4.77 -4.01
CA CYS A 253 -11.06 4.98 -5.42
C CYS A 253 -12.36 5.03 -6.24
N PRO A 254 -12.50 6.01 -7.15
CA PRO A 254 -13.63 6.06 -8.09
C PRO A 254 -13.67 4.87 -9.04
#